data_AF-A0A4V1DBC6-F1
#
_entry.id   AF-A0A4V1DBC6-F1
#
_cell.length_a   1.000
_cell.length_b   1.000
_cell.length_c   1.000
_cell.angle_alpha   90.00
_cell.angle_beta   90.00
_cell.angle_gamma   90.00
#
_symmetry.space_group_name_H-M   'P 1'
#
loop_
_entity.id
_entity.type
_entity.pdbx_description
1 polymer ?
#
loop_
_entity_poly.entity_id
_entity_poly.type
_entity_poly.pdbx_seq_one_letter_code
_entity_poly.pdbx_strand_id
1 'polypeptide(L)'
;MRILLIAALAVSVVGCTRWSMDHHLNNAYRAHGVGDCERVTLELSQVDRESRTRRYVQPEVSMLRGQCLERQKLFVDAVQTYQFIINQYPSSEYAYRARARLDTLQQLGHYSGASVAQPRPASL
;
A
#
# COMPACT_ATOMS: atom_id res chain seq x y z
N MET A 1 30.92 -3.33 30.35
CA MET A 1 30.66 -4.50 29.47
C MET A 1 29.19 -4.91 29.41
N ARG A 2 28.46 -5.06 30.52
CA ARG A 2 27.03 -5.48 30.50
C ARG A 2 26.10 -4.53 29.71
N ILE A 3 26.30 -3.21 29.83
CA ILE A 3 25.48 -2.22 29.11
C ILE A 3 25.69 -2.31 27.59
N LEU A 4 26.92 -2.58 27.13
CA LEU A 4 27.21 -2.76 25.71
C LEU A 4 26.59 -4.04 25.14
N LEU A 5 26.58 -5.13 25.92
CA LEU A 5 25.92 -6.37 25.52
C LEU A 5 24.40 -6.22 25.45
N ILE A 6 23.80 -5.51 26.42
CA ILE A 6 22.35 -5.22 26.41
C ILE A 6 21.98 -4.29 25.25
N ALA A 7 22.80 -3.28 24.97
CA ALA A 7 22.59 -2.40 23.82
C ALA A 7 22.70 -3.15 22.48
N ALA A 8 23.69 -4.04 22.33
CA ALA A 8 23.84 -4.87 21.13
C ALA A 8 22.64 -5.81 20.92
N LEU A 9 22.14 -6.42 21.99
CA LEU A 9 20.94 -7.27 21.97
C LEU A 9 19.66 -6.48 21.64
N ALA A 10 19.54 -5.24 22.12
CA ALA A 10 18.40 -4.40 21.79
C ALA A 10 18.38 -3.98 20.31
N VAL A 11 19.56 -3.67 19.73
CA VAL A 11 19.67 -3.27 18.31
C VAL A 11 19.38 -4.43 17.37
N SER A 12 19.78 -5.67 17.72
CA SER A 12 19.54 -6.84 16.86
C SER A 12 18.05 -7.15 16.69
N VAL A 13 17.24 -7.00 17.74
CA VAL A 13 15.80 -7.29 17.68
C VAL A 13 15.02 -6.26 16.84
N VAL A 14 15.39 -4.97 16.91
CA VAL A 14 14.72 -3.93 16.11
C VAL A 14 15.05 -4.05 14.63
N GLY A 15 16.27 -4.47 14.28
CA GLY A 15 16.72 -4.65 12.90
C GLY A 15 15.96 -5.74 12.13
N CYS A 16 15.64 -6.87 12.77
CA CYS A 16 14.97 -8.00 12.12
C CYS A 16 13.61 -7.64 11.52
N THR A 17 12.79 -6.87 12.25
CA THR A 17 11.44 -6.48 11.79
C THR A 17 11.45 -5.45 10.66
N ARG A 18 12.53 -4.67 10.50
CA ARG A 18 12.69 -3.73 9.39
C ARG A 18 13.20 -4.46 8.15
N TRP A 19 14.20 -5.31 8.33
CA TRP A 19 14.77 -6.11 7.25
C TRP A 19 13.73 -7.02 6.58
N SER A 20 12.91 -7.71 7.38
CA SER A 20 11.86 -8.59 6.85
C SER A 20 10.86 -7.81 5.99
N MET A 21 10.45 -6.63 6.46
CA MET A 21 9.45 -5.81 5.78
C MET A 21 10.00 -5.28 4.46
N ASP A 22 11.22 -4.76 4.48
CA ASP A 22 11.91 -4.26 3.29
C ASP A 22 12.10 -5.41 2.27
N HIS A 23 12.38 -6.63 2.74
CA HIS A 23 12.46 -7.81 1.86
C HIS A 23 11.14 -8.11 1.15
N HIS A 24 10.03 -8.16 1.89
CA HIS A 24 8.70 -8.41 1.32
C HIS A 24 8.28 -7.29 0.36
N LEU A 25 8.56 -6.03 0.69
CA LEU A 25 8.26 -4.90 -0.19
C LEU A 25 9.07 -4.97 -1.50
N ASN A 26 10.35 -5.30 -1.43
CA ASN A 26 11.19 -5.50 -2.62
C ASN A 26 10.70 -6.67 -3.49
N ASN A 27 10.24 -7.77 -2.87
CA ASN A 27 9.63 -8.88 -3.61
C ASN A 27 8.34 -8.44 -4.31
N ALA A 28 7.50 -7.66 -3.63
CA ALA A 28 6.29 -7.10 -4.22
C ALA A 28 6.61 -6.25 -5.46
N TYR A 29 7.63 -5.40 -5.40
CA TYR A 29 8.07 -4.63 -6.58
C TYR A 29 8.56 -5.51 -7.73
N ARG A 30 9.35 -6.54 -7.44
CA ARG A 30 9.81 -7.50 -8.47
C ARG A 30 8.64 -8.22 -9.14
N ALA A 31 7.71 -8.74 -8.33
CA ALA A 31 6.49 -9.40 -8.82
C ALA A 31 5.62 -8.45 -9.65
N HIS A 32 5.45 -7.21 -9.17
CA HIS A 32 4.72 -6.18 -9.90
C HIS A 32 5.34 -5.88 -11.26
N GLY A 33 6.67 -5.86 -11.36
CA GLY A 33 7.42 -5.63 -12.60
C GLY A 33 7.18 -6.69 -13.68
N VAL A 34 6.94 -7.95 -13.27
CA VAL A 34 6.64 -9.07 -14.21
C VAL A 34 5.15 -9.32 -14.39
N GLY A 35 4.28 -8.50 -13.79
CA GLY A 35 2.83 -8.63 -13.96
C GLY A 35 2.12 -9.54 -12.95
N ASP A 36 2.85 -10.20 -12.04
CA ASP A 36 2.32 -11.20 -11.12
C ASP A 36 1.60 -10.55 -9.92
N CYS A 37 0.31 -10.26 -10.12
CA CYS A 37 -0.52 -9.57 -9.12
C CYS A 37 -0.92 -10.47 -7.94
N GLU A 38 -0.92 -11.79 -8.12
CA GLU A 38 -1.15 -12.74 -7.03
C GLU A 38 0.01 -12.69 -6.04
N ARG A 39 1.25 -12.76 -6.56
CA ARG A 39 2.44 -12.66 -5.72
C ARG A 39 2.55 -11.29 -5.06
N VAL A 40 2.21 -10.20 -5.76
CA VAL A 40 2.15 -8.87 -5.13
C VAL A 40 1.22 -8.89 -3.92
N THR A 41 0.00 -9.40 -4.07
CA THR A 41 -0.99 -9.43 -2.98
C THR A 41 -0.49 -10.23 -1.78
N LEU A 42 0.18 -11.36 -2.01
CA LEU A 42 0.80 -12.17 -0.97
C LEU A 42 1.91 -11.41 -0.23
N GLU A 43 2.84 -10.80 -0.96
CA GLU A 43 3.97 -10.06 -0.38
C GLU A 43 3.49 -8.82 0.39
N LEU A 44 2.53 -8.07 -0.17
CA LEU A 44 1.94 -6.92 0.53
C LEU A 44 1.22 -7.33 1.81
N SER A 45 0.60 -8.50 1.85
CA SER A 45 -0.01 -9.03 3.09
C SER A 45 1.01 -9.30 4.19
N GLN A 46 2.26 -9.64 3.83
CA GLN A 46 3.36 -9.74 4.79
C GLN A 46 3.83 -8.36 5.25
N VAL A 47 3.99 -7.40 4.33
CA VAL A 47 4.32 -6.02 4.66
C VAL A 47 3.30 -5.43 5.64
N ASP A 48 2.00 -5.63 5.41
CA ASP A 48 0.93 -5.14 6.29
C ASP A 48 1.01 -5.76 7.70
N ARG A 49 1.39 -7.04 7.81
CA ARG A 49 1.58 -7.72 9.10
C ARG A 49 2.75 -7.14 9.89
N GLU A 50 3.84 -6.81 9.21
CA GLU A 50 5.09 -6.33 9.82
C GLU A 50 5.14 -4.82 10.02
N SER A 51 4.34 -4.06 9.27
CA SER A 51 4.26 -2.60 9.30
C SER A 51 3.16 -2.04 10.20
N ARG A 52 2.53 -2.86 11.06
CA ARG A 52 1.39 -2.46 11.92
C ARG A 52 1.61 -1.16 12.72
N THR A 53 2.85 -0.85 13.10
CA THR A 53 3.21 0.39 13.82
C THR A 53 3.79 1.49 12.92
N ARG A 54 4.02 1.20 11.63
CA ARG A 54 4.76 2.03 10.67
C ARG A 54 3.84 2.53 9.56
N ARG A 55 3.04 3.55 9.87
CA ARG A 55 2.07 4.16 8.94
C ARG A 55 2.70 4.81 7.69
N TYR A 56 4.00 5.10 7.68
CA TYR A 56 4.64 5.78 6.54
C TYR A 56 4.76 4.91 5.28
N VAL A 57 4.75 3.58 5.41
CA VAL A 57 4.84 2.62 4.26
C VAL A 57 3.48 2.39 3.60
N GLN A 58 2.39 2.65 4.32
CA GLN A 58 1.02 2.40 3.85
C GLN A 58 0.64 3.04 2.50
N PRO A 59 1.01 4.30 2.18
CA PRO A 59 0.70 4.85 0.86
C PRO A 59 1.40 4.10 -0.29
N GLU A 60 2.60 3.58 -0.07
CA GLU A 60 3.35 2.78 -1.05
C GLU A 60 2.70 1.42 -1.30
N VAL A 61 2.37 0.71 -0.22
CA VAL A 61 1.66 -0.58 -0.25
C VAL A 61 0.30 -0.43 -0.94
N SER A 62 -0.44 0.61 -0.59
CA SER A 62 -1.74 0.90 -1.19
C SER A 62 -1.61 1.21 -2.68
N MET A 63 -0.56 1.93 -3.09
CA MET A 63 -0.32 2.23 -4.50
C MET A 63 -0.10 0.96 -5.33
N LEU A 64 0.78 0.06 -4.87
CA LEU A 64 1.03 -1.22 -5.55
C LEU A 64 -0.23 -2.07 -5.64
N ARG A 65 -1.02 -2.12 -4.55
CA ARG A 65 -2.31 -2.81 -4.53
C ARG A 65 -3.28 -2.25 -5.58
N GLY A 66 -3.42 -0.92 -5.63
CA GLY A 66 -4.24 -0.23 -6.64
C GLY A 66 -3.82 -0.56 -8.07
N GLN A 67 -2.51 -0.55 -8.36
CA GLN A 67 -1.99 -0.85 -9.70
C GLN A 67 -2.26 -2.29 -10.13
N CYS A 68 -2.18 -3.25 -9.20
CA CYS A 68 -2.56 -4.63 -9.44
C CYS A 68 -4.06 -4.80 -9.68
N LEU A 69 -4.91 -4.06 -8.97
CA LEU A 69 -6.36 -4.06 -9.19
C LEU A 69 -6.70 -3.51 -10.58
N GLU A 70 -6.06 -2.42 -11.01
CA GLU A 70 -6.22 -1.90 -12.36
C GLU A 70 -5.83 -2.91 -13.44
N ARG A 71 -4.70 -3.62 -13.25
CA ARG A 71 -4.24 -4.66 -14.18
C ARG A 71 -5.23 -5.81 -14.33
N GLN A 72 -5.93 -6.13 -13.25
CA GLN A 72 -7.00 -7.13 -13.19
C GLN A 72 -8.36 -6.60 -13.65
N LYS A 73 -8.44 -5.34 -14.10
CA LYS A 73 -9.68 -4.65 -14.50
C LYS A 73 -10.69 -4.46 -13.37
N LEU A 74 -10.24 -4.54 -12.11
CA LEU A 74 -11.03 -4.26 -10.92
C LEU A 74 -11.01 -2.75 -10.63
N PHE A 75 -11.56 -1.97 -11.56
CA PHE A 75 -11.40 -0.52 -11.57
C PHE A 75 -12.07 0.18 -10.38
N VAL A 76 -13.21 -0.33 -9.90
CA VAL A 76 -13.90 0.23 -8.73
C VAL A 76 -13.01 0.15 -7.49
N ASP A 77 -12.42 -1.01 -7.24
CA ASP A 77 -11.54 -1.23 -6.08
C ASP A 77 -10.23 -0.43 -6.22
N ALA A 78 -9.69 -0.34 -7.44
CA ALA A 78 -8.53 0.49 -7.71
C ALA A 78 -8.80 1.97 -7.41
N VAL A 79 -9.94 2.51 -7.87
CA VAL A 79 -10.37 3.89 -7.61
C VAL A 79 -10.50 4.13 -6.10
N GLN A 80 -11.16 3.23 -5.36
CA GLN A 80 -11.28 3.35 -3.91
C GLN A 80 -9.92 3.35 -3.21
N THR A 81 -9.00 2.49 -3.66
CA THR A 81 -7.64 2.42 -3.13
C THR A 81 -6.89 3.75 -3.35
N TYR A 82 -7.02 4.36 -4.53
CA TYR A 82 -6.39 5.65 -4.81
C TYR A 82 -7.01 6.81 -4.04
N GLN A 83 -8.34 6.82 -3.90
CA GLN A 83 -9.04 7.80 -3.06
C GLN A 83 -8.60 7.68 -1.59
N PHE A 84 -8.42 6.45 -1.09
CA PHE A 84 -7.87 6.22 0.25
C PHE A 84 -6.49 6.85 0.41
N ILE A 85 -5.57 6.66 -0.54
CA ILE A 85 -4.22 7.27 -0.48
C ILE A 85 -4.31 8.79 -0.42
N ILE A 86 -5.14 9.39 -1.28
CA ILE A 86 -5.31 10.86 -1.36
C ILE A 86 -5.88 11.40 -0.04
N ASN A 87 -6.88 10.73 0.52
CA ASN A 87 -7.58 11.19 1.72
C ASN A 87 -6.72 11.00 2.98
N GLN A 88 -6.04 9.85 3.10
CA GLN A 88 -5.34 9.47 4.32
C GLN A 88 -3.87 9.96 4.35
N TYR A 89 -3.24 10.13 3.18
CA TYR A 89 -1.83 10.49 3.04
C TYR A 89 -1.63 11.65 2.05
N PRO A 90 -2.33 12.79 2.21
CA PRO A 90 -2.43 13.84 1.19
C PRO A 90 -1.10 14.51 0.81
N SER A 91 -0.12 14.51 1.71
CA SER A 91 1.22 15.09 1.49
C SER A 91 2.24 14.08 0.95
N SER A 92 1.87 12.80 0.84
CA SER A 92 2.77 11.77 0.33
C SER A 92 2.96 11.90 -1.19
N GLU A 93 4.13 11.50 -1.69
CA GLU A 93 4.36 11.41 -3.14
C GLU A 93 3.29 10.53 -3.83
N TYR A 94 2.87 9.46 -3.16
CA TYR A 94 1.85 8.54 -3.66
C TYR A 94 0.47 9.19 -3.80
N ALA A 95 0.13 10.23 -3.04
CA ALA A 95 -1.12 10.97 -3.28
C ALA A 95 -1.10 11.67 -4.64
N TYR A 96 0.03 12.23 -5.07
CA TYR A 96 0.16 12.80 -6.41
C TYR A 96 0.10 11.72 -7.49
N ARG A 97 0.78 10.59 -7.28
CA ARG A 97 0.73 9.44 -8.20
C ARG A 97 -0.68 8.84 -8.33
N ALA A 98 -1.40 8.73 -7.21
CA ALA A 98 -2.77 8.23 -7.16
C ALA A 98 -3.75 9.15 -7.90
N ARG A 99 -3.60 10.49 -7.78
CA ARG A 99 -4.39 11.45 -8.58
C ARG A 99 -4.19 11.24 -10.07
N ALA A 100 -2.93 11.13 -10.51
CA ALA A 100 -2.62 10.88 -11.93
C ALA A 100 -3.23 9.56 -12.45
N ARG A 101 -3.28 8.51 -11.62
CA ARG A 101 -3.97 7.26 -11.98
C ARG A 101 -5.49 7.44 -12.08
N LEU A 102 -6.10 8.16 -11.15
CA LEU A 102 -7.54 8.48 -11.23
C LEU A 102 -7.88 9.30 -12.47
N ASP A 103 -7.06 10.29 -12.83
CA ASP A 103 -7.23 11.08 -14.06
C ASP A 103 -7.17 10.17 -15.30
N THR A 104 -6.22 9.24 -15.32
CA THR A 104 -6.10 8.24 -16.39
C THR A 104 -7.35 7.37 -16.47
N LEU A 105 -7.80 6.81 -15.35
CA LEU A 105 -9.01 6.00 -15.29
C LEU A 105 -10.26 6.79 -15.70
N GLN A 106 -10.31 8.09 -15.42
CA GLN A 106 -11.39 8.96 -15.83
C GLN A 106 -11.41 9.15 -17.35
N GLN A 107 -10.25 9.44 -17.94
CA GLN A 107 -10.12 9.58 -19.40
C GLN A 107 -10.48 8.29 -20.15
N LEU A 108 -10.19 7.13 -19.54
CA LEU A 108 -10.55 5.81 -20.08
C LEU A 108 -12.02 5.43 -19.82
N GLY A 109 -12.79 6.26 -19.11
CA GLY A 109 -14.19 5.99 -18.78
C GLY A 109 -14.39 4.93 -17.69
N HIS A 110 -13.34 4.56 -16.96
CA HIS A 110 -13.37 3.62 -15.83
C HIS A 110 -13.66 4.31 -14.48
N TYR A 111 -13.70 5.64 -14.47
CA TYR A 111 -14.03 6.46 -13.32
C TYR A 111 -14.82 7.69 -13.79
N SER A 112 -16.00 7.94 -13.21
CA SER A 112 -16.86 9.07 -13.62
C SER A 112 -16.68 10.33 -12.76
N GLY A 113 -15.62 10.41 -11.97
CA GLY A 113 -15.47 11.45 -10.94
C GLY A 113 -16.19 11.10 -9.64
N ALA A 114 -16.08 11.99 -8.65
CA ALA A 114 -16.33 11.72 -7.22
C ALA A 114 -17.76 11.27 -6.85
N SER A 115 -18.07 9.99 -7.06
CA SER A 115 -18.98 9.26 -6.16
C SER A 115 -18.16 8.75 -4.99
N VAL A 116 -18.01 9.60 -3.97
CA VAL A 116 -17.57 9.12 -2.66
C VAL A 116 -18.67 8.20 -2.14
N ALA A 117 -18.35 6.95 -1.84
CA ALA A 117 -19.31 6.02 -1.27
C ALA A 117 -19.90 6.64 0.01
N GLN A 118 -21.19 6.99 -0.03
CA GLN A 118 -21.88 7.53 1.13
C GLN A 118 -22.16 6.38 2.11
N PRO A 119 -21.61 6.42 3.34
CA PRO A 119 -21.90 5.40 4.33
C PRO A 119 -23.40 5.45 4.66
N ARG A 120 -24.12 4.37 4.37
CA ARG A 120 -25.50 4.17 4.81
C ARG A 120 -25.45 3.44 6.15
N PRO A 121 -25.95 4.04 7.25
CA PRO A 121 -26.03 3.32 8.52
C PRO A 121 -26.97 2.12 8.37
N ALA A 122 -26.62 1.00 9.01
CA ALA A 122 -27.53 -0.13 9.12
C ALA A 122 -28.77 0.31 9.92
N SER A 123 -29.96 0.02 9.41
CA SER A 123 -31.19 0.16 10.17
C SER A 123 -31.17 -0.81 11.35
N LEU A 124 -31.26 -0.27 12.57
CA LEU A 124 -31.39 -1.01 13.83
C LEU A 124 -32.69 -1.84 13.86
#